data_AF-A0A8J2YUQ5-F1
#
_entry.id   AF-A0A8J2YUQ5-F1
#
_cell.length_a   1.000
_cell.length_b   1.000
_cell.length_c   1.000
_cell.angle_alpha   90.00
_cell.angle_beta   90.00
_cell.angle_gamma   90.00
#
_symmetry.space_group_name_H-M   'P 1'
#
loop_
_entity.id
_entity.type
_entity.pdbx_description
1 polymer ?
#
loop_
_entity_poly.entity_id
_entity_poly.type
_entity_poly.pdbx_seq_one_letter_code
_entity_poly.pdbx_strand_id
1 'polypeptide(L)'
;MTGLAETRMATMFKLRAPRPIEVALVLSLALNLFVAGGFAYSRYAAPHPGQGGPPERRLELFATRLGLDPETSKPFKEWRRGLHTAQGILALQNQPLVEDTWEELSAPTPDVQHVHELLDEIAQHRRAFQTEVTTATIKFLGTLDESQRKTFMAIVADRSNPLAGPIRNSVGN
;
A
#
# COMPACT_ATOMS: atom_id res chain seq x y z
N MET A 1 -29.11 -22.13 64.15
CA MET A 1 -29.90 -21.83 62.95
C MET A 1 -29.09 -20.85 62.12
N THR A 2 -28.24 -21.34 61.21
CA THR A 2 -28.48 -21.33 59.74
C THR A 2 -28.79 -19.90 59.29
N GLY A 3 -27.88 -19.14 58.67
CA GLY A 3 -27.09 -19.52 57.49
C GLY A 3 -27.83 -19.04 56.24
N LEU A 4 -27.09 -18.46 55.29
CA LEU A 4 -27.50 -18.16 53.90
C LEU A 4 -28.28 -16.86 53.68
N ALA A 5 -27.56 -15.74 53.69
CA ALA A 5 -27.80 -14.66 52.74
C ALA A 5 -26.42 -14.30 52.15
N GLU A 6 -25.83 -15.20 51.34
CA GLU A 6 -25.79 -14.98 49.87
C GLU A 6 -25.27 -13.57 49.56
N THR A 7 -23.97 -13.28 49.57
CA THR A 7 -22.90 -13.91 48.77
C THR A 7 -23.37 -14.29 47.36
N ARG A 8 -23.93 -13.33 46.61
CA ARG A 8 -24.13 -13.47 45.15
C ARG A 8 -23.78 -12.18 44.40
N MET A 9 -22.53 -11.76 44.49
CA MET A 9 -21.89 -10.95 43.43
C MET A 9 -20.43 -11.36 43.25
N ALA A 10 -20.22 -12.67 43.14
CA ALA A 10 -18.99 -13.24 42.62
C ALA A 10 -19.37 -14.13 41.44
N THR A 11 -20.01 -13.56 40.42
CA THR A 11 -20.12 -14.26 39.14
C THR A 11 -18.79 -14.14 38.44
N MET A 12 -17.93 -15.10 38.78
CA MET A 12 -16.77 -15.53 38.01
C MET A 12 -16.99 -15.30 36.51
N PHE A 13 -16.17 -14.44 35.90
CA PHE A 13 -15.80 -14.65 34.51
C PHE A 13 -15.10 -16.01 34.45
N LYS A 14 -15.86 -17.08 34.25
CA LYS A 14 -15.32 -18.35 33.78
C LYS A 14 -14.77 -18.07 32.39
N LEU A 15 -13.49 -17.74 32.31
CA LEU A 15 -12.71 -17.80 31.08
C LEU A 15 -12.87 -19.22 30.54
N ARG A 16 -13.82 -19.37 29.61
CA ARG A 16 -14.02 -20.60 28.86
C ARG A 16 -12.68 -20.85 28.15
N ALA A 17 -12.03 -21.97 28.45
CA ALA A 17 -10.83 -22.35 27.74
C ALA A 17 -11.13 -22.29 26.24
N PRO A 18 -10.39 -21.48 25.46
CA PRO A 18 -10.68 -21.29 24.05
C PRO A 18 -10.60 -22.65 23.37
N ARG A 19 -11.60 -22.96 22.54
CA ARG A 19 -11.59 -24.24 21.83
C ARG A 19 -10.36 -24.26 20.90
N PRO A 20 -9.71 -25.41 20.69
CA PRO A 20 -8.57 -25.49 19.78
C PRO A 20 -8.89 -24.98 18.37
N ILE A 21 -10.17 -25.02 17.96
CA ILE A 21 -10.69 -24.40 16.74
C ILE A 21 -10.63 -22.87 16.75
N GLU A 22 -10.93 -22.20 17.87
CA GLU A 22 -10.86 -20.74 17.99
C GLU A 22 -9.40 -20.28 17.93
N VAL A 23 -8.51 -21.00 18.62
CA VAL A 23 -7.06 -20.76 18.56
C VAL A 23 -6.55 -20.94 17.12
N ALA A 24 -6.98 -22.00 16.43
CA ALA A 24 -6.61 -22.24 15.03
C ALA A 24 -7.14 -21.16 14.08
N LEU A 25 -8.36 -20.65 14.31
CA LEU A 25 -8.94 -19.56 13.52
C LEU A 25 -8.17 -18.25 13.69
N VAL A 26 -7.85 -17.87 14.93
CA VAL A 26 -7.04 -16.67 15.21
C VAL A 26 -5.64 -16.81 14.63
N LEU A 27 -4.98 -17.98 14.79
CA LEU A 27 -3.68 -18.23 14.19
C LEU A 27 -3.75 -18.16 12.66
N SER A 28 -4.79 -18.74 12.05
CA SER A 28 -4.98 -18.71 10.61
C SER A 28 -5.21 -17.30 10.10
N LEU A 29 -5.98 -16.48 10.83
CA LEU A 29 -6.23 -15.09 10.46
C LEU A 29 -4.96 -14.25 10.60
N ALA A 30 -4.23 -14.39 11.70
CA ALA A 30 -2.94 -13.73 11.91
C ALA A 30 -1.91 -14.15 10.84
N LEU A 31 -1.86 -15.43 10.49
CA LEU A 31 -0.97 -15.92 9.43
C LEU A 31 -1.37 -15.35 8.06
N ASN A 32 -2.67 -15.27 7.75
CA ASN A 32 -3.13 -14.65 6.50
C ASN A 32 -2.84 -13.15 6.46
N LEU A 33 -3.03 -12.43 7.55
CA LEU A 33 -2.66 -11.01 7.66
C LEU A 33 -1.16 -10.81 7.57
N PHE A 34 -0.36 -11.70 8.16
CA PHE A 34 1.10 -11.67 8.06
C PHE A 34 1.59 -12.02 6.66
N VAL A 35 0.93 -12.95 5.97
CA VAL A 35 1.23 -13.29 4.57
C VAL A 35 0.78 -12.17 3.64
N ALA A 36 -0.41 -11.59 3.83
CA ALA A 36 -0.90 -10.48 3.02
C ALA A 36 -0.08 -9.20 3.28
N GLY A 37 0.22 -8.90 4.54
CA GLY A 37 1.06 -7.80 4.97
C GLY A 37 2.52 -7.98 4.58
N GLY A 38 3.07 -9.19 4.71
CA GLY A 38 4.41 -9.56 4.26
C GLY A 38 4.54 -9.63 2.73
N PHE A 39 3.48 -10.00 2.01
CA PHE A 39 3.41 -9.96 0.55
C PHE A 39 3.30 -8.51 0.06
N ALA A 40 2.46 -7.68 0.69
CA ALA A 40 2.41 -6.25 0.44
C ALA A 40 3.77 -5.61 0.75
N TYR A 41 4.34 -5.87 1.93
CA TYR A 41 5.64 -5.36 2.34
C TYR A 41 6.76 -5.86 1.43
N SER A 42 6.78 -7.11 0.97
CA SER A 42 7.78 -7.57 0.00
C SER A 42 7.56 -6.96 -1.39
N ARG A 43 6.33 -6.64 -1.78
CA ARG A 43 6.04 -5.86 -3.00
C ARG A 43 6.51 -4.41 -2.90
N TYR A 44 6.43 -3.81 -1.71
CA TYR A 44 6.73 -2.39 -1.47
C TYR A 44 8.16 -2.12 -0.96
N ALA A 45 8.75 -3.03 -0.21
CA ALA A 45 10.02 -2.91 0.52
C ALA A 45 11.06 -3.98 0.14
N ALA A 46 10.68 -5.14 -0.40
CA ALA A 46 11.68 -6.10 -0.88
C ALA A 46 12.11 -5.75 -2.32
N PRO A 47 13.42 -5.51 -2.56
CA PRO A 47 13.93 -5.40 -3.92
C PRO A 47 13.71 -6.75 -4.59
N HIS A 48 12.94 -6.81 -5.69
CA HIS A 48 12.76 -8.08 -6.38
C HIS A 48 14.13 -8.59 -6.87
N PRO A 49 14.36 -9.92 -6.94
CA PRO A 49 15.60 -10.45 -7.49
C PRO A 49 15.68 -10.06 -8.97
N GLY A 50 16.58 -9.14 -9.31
CA GLY A 50 16.68 -8.50 -10.65
C GLY A 50 16.45 -6.97 -10.65
N GLN A 51 16.01 -6.40 -9.53
CA GLN A 51 15.78 -4.97 -9.32
C GLN A 51 16.94 -4.31 -8.53
N GLY A 52 18.18 -4.51 -8.96
CA GLY A 52 19.39 -4.09 -8.25
C GLY A 52 19.69 -2.58 -8.25
N GLY A 53 18.69 -1.71 -8.03
CA GLY A 53 18.92 -0.28 -7.93
C GLY A 53 17.80 0.47 -7.19
N PRO A 54 18.13 1.61 -6.55
CA PRO A 54 17.15 2.54 -5.97
C PRO A 54 15.99 2.83 -6.92
N PRO A 55 14.75 3.01 -6.43
CA PRO A 55 13.59 3.39 -7.24
C PRO A 55 13.88 4.56 -8.20
N GLU A 56 14.70 5.52 -7.74
CA GLU A 56 15.11 6.72 -8.47
C GLU A 56 15.93 6.38 -9.72
N ARG A 57 16.86 5.42 -9.61
CA ARG A 57 17.67 4.93 -10.74
C ARG A 57 16.80 4.33 -11.84
N ARG A 58 15.65 3.73 -11.49
CA ARG A 58 14.74 3.13 -12.48
C ARG A 58 14.03 4.19 -13.30
N LEU A 59 13.63 5.30 -12.68
CA LEU A 59 13.04 6.43 -13.39
C LEU A 59 14.07 7.12 -14.30
N GLU A 60 15.32 7.24 -13.86
CA GLU A 60 16.41 7.76 -14.70
C GLU A 60 16.65 6.86 -15.93
N LEU A 61 16.76 5.54 -15.73
CA LEU A 61 16.88 4.58 -16.84
C LEU A 61 15.66 4.61 -17.78
N PHE A 62 14.47 4.87 -17.24
CA PHE A 62 13.26 5.06 -18.02
C PHE A 62 13.36 6.31 -18.91
N ALA A 63 13.82 7.45 -18.37
CA ALA A 63 14.08 8.66 -19.17
C ALA A 63 15.08 8.41 -20.29
N THR A 64 16.21 7.78 -19.97
CA THR A 64 17.24 7.46 -20.97
C THR A 64 16.68 6.58 -22.09
N ARG A 65 15.81 5.62 -21.76
CA ARG A 65 15.17 4.74 -22.75
C ARG A 65 14.15 5.46 -23.63
N LEU A 66 13.57 6.56 -23.13
CA LEU A 66 12.77 7.50 -23.93
C LEU A 66 13.63 8.46 -24.75
N GLY A 67 14.96 8.37 -24.70
CA GLY A 67 15.86 9.33 -25.34
C GLY A 67 15.85 10.70 -24.66
N LEU A 68 15.38 10.77 -23.41
CA LEU A 68 15.43 11.97 -22.58
C LEU A 68 16.66 11.92 -21.68
N ASP A 69 17.30 13.07 -21.52
CA ASP A 69 18.31 13.25 -20.48
C ASP A 69 17.61 13.59 -19.15
N PRO A 70 17.70 12.71 -18.13
CA PRO A 70 17.05 12.94 -16.84
C PRO A 70 17.54 14.20 -16.12
N GLU A 71 18.76 14.67 -16.41
CA GLU A 71 19.36 15.83 -15.77
C GLU A 71 19.03 17.16 -16.44
N THR A 72 18.54 17.16 -17.69
CA THR A 72 18.24 18.41 -18.40
C THR A 72 16.78 18.52 -18.82
N SER A 73 16.06 17.40 -18.95
CA SER A 73 14.66 17.39 -19.34
C SER A 73 13.77 17.97 -18.25
N LYS A 74 13.38 19.23 -18.39
CA LYS A 74 12.41 19.91 -17.51
C LYS A 74 11.08 19.14 -17.42
N PRO A 75 10.45 18.69 -18.53
CA PRO A 75 9.20 17.92 -18.44
C PRO A 75 9.33 16.63 -17.62
N PHE A 76 10.45 15.92 -17.77
CA PHE A 76 10.71 14.72 -17.00
C PHE A 76 10.92 15.02 -15.51
N LYS A 77 11.68 16.07 -15.16
CA LYS A 77 11.88 16.49 -13.76
C LYS A 77 10.57 16.88 -13.09
N GLU A 78 9.70 17.61 -13.79
CA GLU A 78 8.37 17.98 -13.29
C GLU A 78 7.49 16.76 -13.04
N TRP A 79 7.46 15.82 -13.99
CA TRP A 79 6.73 14.57 -13.85
C TRP A 79 7.24 13.74 -12.66
N ARG A 80 8.55 13.54 -12.56
CA ARG A 80 9.20 12.83 -11.44
C ARG A 80 8.86 13.47 -10.10
N ARG A 81 8.93 14.80 -10.01
CA ARG A 81 8.57 15.53 -8.79
C ARG A 81 7.10 15.30 -8.42
N GLY A 82 6.20 15.36 -9.41
CA GLY A 82 4.78 15.08 -9.19
C GLY A 82 4.52 13.70 -8.58
N LEU A 83 5.19 12.66 -9.10
CA LEU A 83 5.10 11.31 -8.54
C LEU A 83 5.58 11.23 -7.09
N HIS A 84 6.77 11.79 -6.80
CA HIS A 84 7.32 11.79 -5.45
C HIS A 84 6.44 12.56 -4.46
N THR A 85 5.92 13.72 -4.88
CA THR A 85 5.03 14.52 -4.03
C THR A 85 3.74 13.77 -3.73
N ALA A 86 3.08 13.19 -4.74
CA ALA A 86 1.86 12.41 -4.54
C ALA A 86 2.10 11.20 -3.62
N GLN A 87 3.23 10.51 -3.79
CA GLN A 87 3.61 9.39 -2.93
C GLN A 87 3.89 9.82 -1.48
N GLY A 88 4.57 10.95 -1.29
CA GLY A 88 4.81 11.52 0.03
C GLY A 88 3.53 11.93 0.75
N ILE A 89 2.58 12.54 0.03
CA ILE A 89 1.26 12.89 0.56
C ILE A 89 0.49 11.63 0.96
N LEU A 90 0.43 10.62 0.08
CA LEU A 90 -0.25 9.37 0.38
C LEU A 90 0.34 8.67 1.62
N ALA A 91 1.68 8.64 1.73
CA ALA A 91 2.35 8.05 2.88
C ALA A 91 2.03 8.79 4.18
N LEU A 92 2.08 10.13 4.15
CA LEU A 92 1.76 10.98 5.31
C LEU A 92 0.30 10.81 5.75
N GLN A 93 -0.64 10.71 4.81
CA GLN A 93 -2.07 10.56 5.09
C GLN A 93 -2.42 9.15 5.58
N ASN A 94 -1.80 8.11 5.01
CA ASN A 94 -2.13 6.73 5.35
C ASN A 94 -1.39 6.20 6.58
N GLN A 95 -0.25 6.80 6.96
CA GLN A 95 0.50 6.35 8.14
C GLN A 95 -0.38 6.23 9.39
N PRO A 96 -1.12 7.27 9.83
CA PRO A 96 -1.97 7.15 11.02
C PRO A 96 -3.07 6.09 10.85
N LEU A 97 -3.73 6.04 9.68
CA LEU A 97 -4.80 5.06 9.44
C LEU A 97 -4.31 3.62 9.49
N VAL A 98 -3.08 3.36 9.03
CA VAL A 98 -2.44 2.05 9.12
C VAL A 98 -2.09 1.72 10.57
N GLU A 99 -1.57 2.68 11.32
CA GLU A 99 -1.28 2.53 12.75
C GLU A 99 -2.57 2.20 13.53
N ASP A 100 -3.64 2.97 13.30
CA ASP A 100 -4.96 2.77 13.91
C ASP A 100 -5.57 1.41 13.52
N THR A 101 -5.41 0.98 12.26
CA THR A 101 -5.85 -0.35 11.81
C THR A 101 -5.12 -1.45 12.58
N TRP A 102 -3.81 -1.32 12.80
CA TRP A 102 -3.05 -2.30 13.56
C TRP A 102 -3.41 -2.29 15.04
N GLU A 103 -3.68 -1.13 15.61
CA GLU A 103 -4.14 -0.99 16.99
C GLU A 103 -5.49 -1.70 17.18
N GLU A 104 -6.48 -1.43 16.33
CA GLU A 104 -7.81 -2.05 16.39
C GLU A 104 -7.75 -3.57 16.22
N LEU A 105 -6.95 -4.06 15.27
CA LEU A 105 -6.75 -5.50 15.06
C LEU A 105 -6.04 -6.19 16.24
N SER A 106 -5.32 -5.45 17.07
CA SER A 106 -4.65 -5.96 18.26
C SER A 106 -5.56 -6.00 19.50
N ALA A 107 -6.76 -5.39 19.42
CA ALA A 107 -7.69 -5.34 20.53
C ALA A 107 -8.26 -6.74 20.88
N PRO A 108 -8.63 -7.00 22.15
CA PRO A 108 -9.25 -8.27 22.55
C PRO A 108 -10.55 -8.59 21.81
N THR A 109 -11.27 -7.56 21.36
CA THR A 109 -12.50 -7.64 20.56
C THR A 109 -12.47 -6.55 19.50
N PRO A 110 -11.86 -6.80 18.32
CA PRO A 110 -11.78 -5.80 17.26
C PRO A 110 -13.17 -5.38 16.76
N ASP A 111 -13.38 -4.07 16.61
CA ASP A 111 -14.52 -3.48 15.94
C ASP A 111 -14.33 -3.56 14.43
N VAL A 112 -15.00 -4.53 13.83
CA VAL A 112 -14.98 -4.76 12.39
C VAL A 112 -15.49 -3.54 11.61
N GLN A 113 -16.46 -2.80 12.15
CA GLN A 113 -17.01 -1.63 11.48
C GLN A 113 -15.98 -0.50 11.45
N HIS A 114 -15.26 -0.28 12.55
CA HIS A 114 -14.18 0.70 12.61
C HIS A 114 -13.04 0.37 11.63
N VAL A 115 -12.63 -0.90 11.55
CA VAL A 115 -11.63 -1.34 10.55
C VAL A 115 -12.10 -1.07 9.12
N HIS A 116 -13.38 -1.30 8.81
CA HIS A 116 -13.91 -0.99 7.48
C HIS A 116 -13.84 0.50 7.16
N GLU A 117 -14.14 1.38 8.12
CA GLU A 117 -14.06 2.83 7.94
C GLU A 117 -12.61 3.29 7.67
N LEU A 118 -11.63 2.76 8.42
CA LEU A 118 -10.20 3.02 8.20
C LEU A 118 -9.74 2.57 6.80
N LEU A 119 -10.16 1.38 6.37
CA LEU A 119 -9.83 0.85 5.04
C LEU A 119 -10.48 1.65 3.91
N ASP A 120 -11.71 2.12 4.10
CA ASP A 120 -12.41 2.98 3.13
C ASP A 120 -11.72 4.34 3.01
N GLU A 121 -11.23 4.91 4.10
CA GLU A 121 -10.46 6.16 4.07
C GLU A 121 -9.10 5.99 3.34
N ILE A 122 -8.38 4.89 3.62
CA ILE A 122 -7.17 4.52 2.86
C ILE A 122 -7.48 4.38 1.35
N ALA A 123 -8.62 3.79 0.99
CA ALA A 123 -9.03 3.63 -0.39
C ALA A 123 -9.35 4.99 -1.06
N GLN A 124 -9.91 5.94 -0.31
CA GLN A 124 -10.14 7.31 -0.79
C GLN A 124 -8.82 8.04 -1.06
N HIS A 125 -7.86 7.99 -0.14
CA HIS A 125 -6.52 8.56 -0.37
C HIS A 125 -5.82 7.91 -1.57
N ARG A 126 -5.98 6.59 -1.74
CA ARG A 126 -5.45 5.86 -2.89
C ARG A 126 -6.05 6.36 -4.21
N ARG A 127 -7.36 6.64 -4.26
CA ARG A 127 -8.01 7.22 -5.45
C ARG A 127 -7.51 8.62 -5.76
N ALA A 128 -7.35 9.47 -4.75
CA ALA A 128 -6.80 10.82 -4.92
C ALA A 128 -5.38 10.74 -5.52
N PHE A 129 -4.52 9.92 -4.93
CA PHE A 129 -3.18 9.64 -5.44
C PHE A 129 -3.17 9.16 -6.91
N GLN A 130 -4.02 8.18 -7.26
CA GLN A 130 -4.12 7.67 -8.64
C GLN A 130 -4.54 8.78 -9.62
N THR A 131 -5.44 9.65 -9.21
CA THR A 131 -5.91 10.79 -10.02
C THR A 131 -4.78 11.78 -10.28
N GLU A 132 -4.00 12.14 -9.26
CA GLU A 132 -2.86 13.04 -9.38
C GLU A 132 -1.76 12.47 -10.26
N VAL A 133 -1.37 11.20 -10.05
CA VAL A 133 -0.37 10.51 -10.86
C VAL A 133 -0.80 10.42 -12.32
N THR A 134 -2.07 10.08 -12.56
CA THR A 134 -2.62 9.99 -13.92
C THR A 134 -2.55 11.35 -14.61
N THR A 135 -2.96 12.41 -13.91
CA THR A 135 -2.91 13.79 -14.42
C THR A 135 -1.48 14.21 -14.75
N ALA A 136 -0.52 13.95 -13.86
CA ALA A 136 0.90 14.24 -14.10
C ALA A 136 1.45 13.45 -15.30
N THR A 137 1.04 12.19 -15.46
CA THR A 137 1.47 11.33 -16.55
C THR A 137 0.89 11.78 -17.89
N ILE A 138 -0.39 12.15 -17.95
CA ILE A 138 -1.02 12.71 -19.16
C ILE A 138 -0.30 14.00 -19.58
N LYS A 139 -0.03 14.91 -18.61
CA LYS A 139 0.72 16.14 -18.89
C LYS A 139 2.11 15.83 -19.47
N PHE A 140 2.82 14.85 -18.91
CA PHE A 140 4.13 14.42 -19.41
C PHE A 140 4.05 13.84 -20.83
N LEU A 141 3.09 12.94 -21.11
CA LEU A 141 2.89 12.37 -22.45
C LEU A 141 2.57 13.44 -23.51
N GLY A 142 1.93 14.54 -23.11
CA GLY A 142 1.70 15.70 -23.97
C GLY A 142 2.97 16.44 -24.39
N THR A 143 4.08 16.27 -23.65
CA THR A 143 5.38 16.88 -23.97
C THR A 143 6.29 16.01 -24.83
N LEU A 144 5.94 14.72 -25.00
CA LEU A 144 6.71 13.76 -25.77
C LEU A 144 6.38 13.83 -27.26
N ASP A 145 7.34 13.48 -28.11
CA ASP A 145 7.07 13.19 -29.52
C ASP A 145 6.38 11.83 -29.72
N GLU A 146 6.00 11.51 -30.96
CA GLU A 146 5.31 10.26 -31.27
C GLU A 146 6.14 9.01 -30.99
N SER A 147 7.44 9.03 -31.29
CA SER A 147 8.36 7.91 -31.07
C SER A 147 8.56 7.64 -29.57
N GLN A 148 8.71 8.72 -28.80
CA GLN A 148 8.83 8.69 -27.35
C GLN A 148 7.54 8.16 -26.71
N ARG A 149 6.36 8.62 -27.16
CA ARG A 149 5.08 8.07 -26.69
C ARG A 149 4.92 6.57 -26.97
N LYS A 150 5.30 6.10 -28.16
CA LYS A 150 5.28 4.67 -28.49
C LYS A 150 6.19 3.88 -27.58
N THR A 151 7.39 4.39 -27.33
CA THR A 151 8.37 3.76 -26.42
C THR A 151 7.84 3.71 -24.98
N PHE A 152 7.22 4.79 -24.50
CA PHE A 152 6.56 4.84 -23.20
C PHE A 152 5.51 3.73 -23.09
N MET A 153 4.61 3.64 -24.08
CA MET A 153 3.53 2.65 -24.06
C MET A 153 4.05 1.22 -24.14
N ALA A 154 5.09 0.97 -24.95
CA ALA A 154 5.73 -0.34 -25.03
C ALA A 154 6.33 -0.77 -23.69
N ILE A 155 6.98 0.14 -22.97
CA ILE A 155 7.54 -0.15 -21.64
C ILE A 155 6.41 -0.44 -20.64
N VAL A 156 5.36 0.39 -20.60
CA VAL A 156 4.28 0.26 -19.61
C VAL A 156 3.39 -0.96 -19.87
N ALA A 157 3.15 -1.32 -21.13
CA ALA A 157 2.36 -2.48 -21.51
C ALA A 157 3.06 -3.81 -21.19
N ASP A 158 4.40 -3.84 -21.25
CA ASP A 158 5.18 -5.02 -20.91
C ASP A 158 5.19 -5.26 -19.40
N ARG A 159 4.39 -6.24 -18.97
CA ARG A 159 4.26 -6.58 -17.55
C ARG A 159 5.55 -7.14 -16.94
N SER A 160 6.43 -7.69 -17.75
CA SER A 160 7.73 -8.22 -17.33
C SER A 160 8.80 -7.12 -17.21
N ASN A 161 8.55 -5.94 -17.77
CA ASN A 161 9.52 -4.86 -17.78
C ASN A 161 9.69 -4.25 -16.38
N PRO A 162 10.88 -4.34 -15.77
CA PRO A 162 11.12 -3.82 -14.42
C PRO A 162 11.06 -2.28 -14.36
N LEU A 163 11.25 -1.58 -15.48
CA LEU A 163 11.19 -0.12 -15.55
C LEU A 163 9.75 0.40 -15.42
N ALA A 164 8.76 -0.41 -15.79
CA ALA A 164 7.35 -0.05 -15.69
C ALA A 164 6.77 -0.25 -14.28
N GLY A 165 7.50 -0.90 -13.36
CA GLY A 165 7.02 -1.20 -12.01
C GLY A 165 6.53 0.03 -11.24
N PRO A 166 7.36 1.09 -11.10
CA PRO A 166 6.96 2.32 -10.41
C PRO A 166 5.72 2.98 -11.02
N ILE A 167 5.63 3.00 -12.35
CA ILE A 167 4.51 3.61 -13.07
C ILE A 167 3.25 2.77 -12.84
N ARG A 168 3.27 1.45 -13.11
CA ARG A 168 2.11 0.55 -12.97
C ARG A 168 1.55 0.52 -11.55
N ASN A 169 2.43 0.46 -10.55
CA ASN A 169 2.04 0.52 -9.14
C ASN A 169 1.37 1.85 -8.76
N SER A 170 1.60 2.91 -9.55
CA SER A 170 1.05 4.23 -9.30
C SER A 170 -0.26 4.51 -10.06
N VAL A 171 -0.45 3.94 -11.26
CA VAL A 171 -1.67 4.11 -12.08
C VAL A 171 -2.75 3.05 -11.83
N GLY A 172 -2.49 2.01 -11.01
CA GLY A 172 -3.51 1.06 -10.57
C GLY A 172 -3.79 -0.11 -11.52
N ASN A 173 -2.72 -0.77 -12.01
CA ASN A 173 -2.81 -2.05 -12.74
C ASN A 173 -2.28 -3.23 -11.93
#